data_AF-A0A9D1K9B8-F1
#
_entry.id   AF-A0A9D1K9B8-F1
#
_cell.length_a   1.000
_cell.length_b   1.000
_cell.length_c   1.000
_cell.angle_alpha   90.00
_cell.angle_beta   90.00
_cell.angle_gamma   90.00
#
_symmetry.space_group_name_H-M   'P 1'
#
loop_
_entity.id
_entity.type
_entity.pdbx_description
1 polymer ?
#
loop_
_entity_poly.entity_id
_entity_poly.type
_entity_poly.pdbx_seq_one_letter_code
_entity_poly.pdbx_strand_id
1 'polypeptide(L)'
;MIQQGLKNYFKNLKHFFTPLGTLLLGIVLGCSIAIPGMIQSIKTMIAEINSLSSEIHLDFHQFQNNLLQNLQVLNWAEPLETIELICSKEWLISTFKDCLNGLLGENFTTYGQQISGFISHCIQDFHSFFIVFIICILFSLIAGFLLTKFLVRRTIAKRSWWKFILHWLIDAILSTTLVFLSGWFFILWQPSGWLSMALSLILFGAISLIEAYFIQGFKKVSFKQIVNFKNIGAFLLTNFLIFLIAMALTWCIQWILNPIMALFVGISLFEIAFLVVSMDAESYVQSRCT
;
A
#
# COMPACT_ATOMS: atom_id res chain seq x y z
N MET A 1 9.85 21.54 -19.18
CA MET A 1 9.06 20.44 -18.59
C MET A 1 9.93 19.57 -17.71
N ILE A 2 10.92 18.84 -18.25
CA ILE A 2 11.83 17.96 -17.50
C ILE A 2 12.42 18.60 -16.24
N GLN A 3 13.12 19.73 -16.36
CA GLN A 3 13.70 20.42 -15.20
C GLN A 3 12.64 20.84 -14.17
N GLN A 4 11.46 21.24 -14.63
CA GLN A 4 10.36 21.67 -13.76
C GLN A 4 9.76 20.47 -13.02
N GLY A 5 9.51 19.35 -13.70
CA GLY A 5 8.96 18.15 -13.07
C GLY A 5 9.92 17.48 -12.10
N LEU A 6 11.21 17.41 -12.43
CA LEU A 6 12.22 16.95 -11.48
C LEU A 6 12.32 17.89 -10.27
N LYS A 7 12.32 19.22 -10.49
CA LYS A 7 12.30 20.19 -9.39
C LYS A 7 11.05 20.04 -8.52
N ASN A 8 9.89 19.81 -9.12
CA ASN A 8 8.64 19.55 -8.41
C ASN A 8 8.74 18.29 -7.56
N TYR A 9 9.31 17.21 -8.09
CA TYR A 9 9.53 15.97 -7.36
C TYR A 9 10.40 16.20 -6.12
N PHE A 10 11.62 16.73 -6.29
CA PHE A 10 12.53 16.99 -5.17
C PHE A 10 11.97 17.98 -4.15
N LYS A 11 11.26 19.02 -4.59
CA LYS A 11 10.61 19.98 -3.67
C LYS A 11 9.53 19.33 -2.81
N ASN A 12 8.82 18.35 -3.34
CA ASN A 12 7.73 17.66 -2.62
C ASN A 12 8.21 16.48 -1.78
N LEU A 13 9.46 16.03 -1.92
CA LEU A 13 10.08 15.10 -0.97
C LEU A 13 10.11 15.64 0.47
N LYS A 14 9.93 16.94 0.69
CA LYS A 14 9.70 17.48 2.05
C LYS A 14 8.47 16.87 2.74
N HIS A 15 7.52 16.32 1.99
CA HIS A 15 6.33 15.62 2.49
C HIS A 15 6.54 14.11 2.66
N PHE A 16 7.77 13.61 2.49
CA PHE A 16 8.12 12.19 2.59
C PHE A 16 7.64 11.52 3.88
N PHE A 17 7.69 12.21 5.01
CA PHE A 17 7.25 11.66 6.29
C PHE A 17 5.73 11.64 6.46
N THR A 18 4.96 12.31 5.60
CA THR A 18 3.50 12.31 5.69
C THR A 18 2.91 10.93 5.42
N PRO A 19 3.12 10.29 4.25
CA PRO A 19 2.57 8.96 3.99
C PRO A 19 3.19 7.88 4.87
N LEU A 20 4.47 8.02 5.22
CA LEU A 20 5.13 7.13 6.17
C LEU A 20 4.50 7.23 7.58
N GLY A 21 4.22 8.45 8.04
CA GLY A 21 3.63 8.71 9.35
C GLY A 21 2.19 8.25 9.44
N THR A 22 1.38 8.43 8.38
CA THR A 22 0.03 7.87 8.35
C THR A 22 0.05 6.35 8.30
N LEU A 23 0.94 5.75 7.50
CA LEU A 23 1.10 4.29 7.47
C LEU A 23 1.47 3.74 8.86
N LEU A 24 2.45 4.36 9.53
CA LEU A 24 2.84 4.01 10.90
C LEU A 24 1.65 4.12 11.87
N LEU A 25 0.84 5.16 11.77
CA LEU A 25 -0.36 5.33 12.59
C LEU A 25 -1.35 4.18 12.36
N GLY A 26 -1.54 3.74 11.11
CA GLY A 26 -2.37 2.57 10.81
C GLY A 26 -1.83 1.28 11.41
N ILE A 27 -0.51 1.07 11.35
CA ILE A 27 0.16 -0.08 11.97
C ILE A 27 -0.05 -0.06 13.49
N VAL A 28 0.21 1.08 14.14
CA VAL A 28 0.06 1.23 15.59
C VAL A 28 -1.38 1.00 16.02
N LEU A 29 -2.36 1.58 15.32
CA LEU A 29 -3.78 1.35 15.59
C LEU A 29 -4.17 -0.11 15.40
N GLY A 30 -3.75 -0.72 14.29
CA GLY A 30 -3.99 -2.13 14.01
C GLY A 30 -3.41 -3.02 15.11
N CYS A 31 -2.15 -2.81 15.49
CA CYS A 31 -1.49 -3.54 16.57
C CYS A 31 -2.22 -3.34 17.92
N SER A 32 -2.71 -2.12 18.21
CA SER A 32 -3.42 -1.82 19.46
C SER A 32 -4.74 -2.58 19.61
N ILE A 33 -5.32 -3.04 18.50
CA ILE A 33 -6.55 -3.86 18.50
C ILE A 33 -6.20 -5.34 18.40
N ALA A 34 -5.33 -5.70 17.44
CA ALA A 34 -5.02 -7.08 17.13
C ALA A 34 -4.25 -7.79 18.25
N ILE A 35 -3.23 -7.15 18.84
CA ILE A 35 -2.41 -7.78 19.89
C ILE A 35 -3.24 -8.08 21.14
N PRO A 36 -4.01 -7.13 21.71
CA PRO A 36 -4.87 -7.44 22.85
C PRO A 36 -5.95 -8.46 22.52
N GLY A 37 -6.53 -8.41 21.31
CA GLY A 37 -7.50 -9.39 20.83
C GLY A 37 -6.93 -10.82 20.80
N MET A 38 -5.76 -11.00 20.21
CA MET A 38 -5.05 -12.29 20.16
C MET A 38 -4.71 -12.82 21.57
N ILE A 39 -4.23 -11.95 22.46
CA ILE A 39 -3.97 -12.32 23.87
C ILE A 39 -5.25 -12.78 24.55
N GLN A 40 -6.36 -12.07 24.32
CA GLN A 40 -7.65 -12.43 24.90
C GLN A 40 -8.15 -13.78 24.37
N SER A 41 -8.00 -14.07 23.08
CA SER A 41 -8.37 -15.38 22.52
C SER A 41 -7.54 -16.53 23.11
N ILE A 42 -6.25 -16.34 23.35
CA ILE A 42 -5.42 -17.34 24.07
C ILE A 42 -5.96 -17.54 25.49
N LYS A 43 -6.26 -16.46 26.22
CA LYS A 43 -6.80 -16.55 27.59
C LYS A 43 -8.15 -17.28 27.63
N THR A 44 -9.02 -17.01 26.67
CA THR A 44 -10.30 -17.71 26.52
C THR A 44 -10.08 -19.20 26.26
N MET A 45 -9.20 -19.55 25.31
CA MET A 45 -8.83 -20.95 25.04
C MET A 45 -8.33 -21.67 26.29
N ILE A 46 -7.45 -21.03 27.06
CA ILE A 46 -6.91 -21.61 28.30
C ILE A 46 -8.02 -21.79 29.35
N ALA A 47 -8.92 -20.82 29.51
CA ALA A 47 -10.05 -20.92 30.43
C ALA A 47 -11.00 -22.07 30.04
N GLU A 48 -11.29 -22.22 28.74
CA GLU A 48 -12.10 -23.31 28.21
C GLU A 48 -11.45 -24.67 28.45
N ILE A 49 -10.14 -24.80 28.22
CA ILE A 49 -9.40 -26.04 28.51
C ILE A 49 -9.39 -26.36 30.01
N ASN A 50 -9.15 -25.37 30.88
CA ASN A 50 -9.20 -25.55 32.34
C ASN A 50 -10.60 -25.96 32.83
N SER A 51 -11.66 -25.61 32.10
CA SER A 51 -13.04 -26.01 32.44
C SER A 51 -13.37 -27.46 32.10
N LEU A 52 -12.53 -28.17 31.33
CA LEU A 52 -12.79 -29.56 30.93
C LEU A 52 -12.67 -30.55 32.10
N SER A 53 -11.76 -30.30 33.04
CA SER A 53 -11.54 -31.14 34.21
C SER A 53 -10.90 -30.35 35.35
N SER A 54 -11.26 -30.69 36.59
CA SER A 54 -10.63 -30.13 37.79
C SER A 54 -9.14 -30.48 37.93
N GLU A 55 -8.67 -31.49 37.20
CA GLU A 55 -7.26 -31.93 37.21
C GLU A 55 -6.38 -31.15 36.22
N ILE A 56 -6.99 -30.32 35.36
CA ILE A 56 -6.28 -29.50 34.38
C ILE A 56 -6.03 -28.10 34.97
N HIS A 57 -4.75 -27.76 35.09
CA HIS A 57 -4.31 -26.44 35.53
C HIS A 57 -3.29 -25.86 34.56
N LEU A 58 -3.78 -25.34 33.44
CA LEU A 58 -3.00 -24.63 32.45
C LEU A 58 -2.82 -23.16 32.87
N ASP A 59 -1.56 -22.74 32.97
CA ASP A 59 -1.18 -21.36 33.22
C ASP A 59 -0.88 -20.63 31.90
N PHE A 60 -1.48 -19.45 31.73
CA PHE A 60 -1.21 -18.55 30.61
C PHE A 60 0.27 -18.20 30.47
N HIS A 61 0.98 -17.95 31.58
CA HIS A 61 2.39 -17.58 31.52
C HIS A 61 3.27 -18.73 31.02
N GLN A 62 2.98 -19.96 31.42
CA GLN A 62 3.70 -21.14 30.93
C GLN A 62 3.47 -21.36 29.43
N PHE A 63 2.21 -21.26 28.99
CA PHE A 63 1.88 -21.35 27.56
C PHE A 63 2.56 -20.24 26.75
N GLN A 64 2.52 -18.99 27.25
CA GLN A 64 3.16 -17.85 26.62
C GLN A 64 4.68 -18.05 26.48
N ASN A 65 5.34 -18.56 27.52
CA ASN A 65 6.78 -18.80 27.49
C ASN A 65 7.17 -19.86 26.45
N ASN A 66 6.42 -20.97 26.37
CA ASN A 66 6.66 -22.00 25.36
C ASN A 66 6.44 -21.46 23.93
N LEU A 67 5.40 -20.66 23.73
CA LEU A 67 5.13 -20.02 22.44
C LEU A 67 6.25 -19.05 22.05
N LEU A 68 6.76 -18.27 23.01
CA LEU A 68 7.85 -17.32 22.78
C LEU A 68 9.18 -18.02 22.46
N GLN A 69 9.46 -19.16 23.08
CA GLN A 69 10.62 -20.00 22.72
C GLN A 69 10.52 -20.50 21.28
N ASN A 70 9.35 -20.99 20.85
CA ASN A 70 9.16 -21.42 19.47
C ASN A 70 9.36 -20.26 18.46
N LEU A 71 8.95 -19.04 18.81
CA LEU A 71 9.19 -17.84 17.99
C LEU A 71 10.67 -17.45 17.91
N GLN A 72 11.43 -17.61 19.00
CA GLN A 72 12.85 -17.25 19.04
C GLN A 72 13.74 -18.14 18.18
N VAL A 73 13.32 -19.38 17.91
CA VAL A 73 14.08 -20.36 17.13
C VAL A 73 13.90 -20.16 15.61
N LEU A 74 12.93 -19.34 15.19
CA LEU A 74 12.67 -19.08 13.77
C LEU A 74 13.80 -18.29 13.08
N ASN A 75 13.89 -18.43 11.76
CA ASN A 75 14.92 -17.80 10.94
C ASN A 75 14.65 -16.30 10.70
N TRP A 76 14.92 -15.47 11.70
CA TRP A 76 14.76 -14.01 11.59
C TRP A 76 15.74 -13.33 10.61
N ALA A 77 16.69 -14.06 10.01
CA ALA A 77 17.50 -13.54 8.90
C ALA A 77 16.65 -13.34 7.62
N GLU A 78 15.56 -14.10 7.48
CA GLU A 78 14.58 -14.00 6.39
C GLU A 78 13.21 -13.60 6.98
N PRO A 79 13.01 -12.32 7.29
CA PRO A 79 11.89 -11.88 8.11
C PRO A 79 10.54 -12.00 7.40
N LEU A 80 10.49 -11.88 6.07
CA LEU A 80 9.23 -12.00 5.31
C LEU A 80 8.72 -13.45 5.33
N GLU A 81 9.60 -14.42 5.09
CA GLU A 81 9.28 -15.84 5.12
C GLU A 81 8.88 -16.27 6.54
N THR A 82 9.58 -15.76 7.55
CA THR A 82 9.24 -16.01 8.96
C THR A 82 7.86 -15.46 9.32
N ILE A 83 7.50 -14.25 8.88
CA ILE A 83 6.16 -13.69 9.11
C ILE A 83 5.08 -14.51 8.40
N GLU A 84 5.32 -14.92 7.15
CA GLU A 84 4.40 -15.77 6.39
C GLU A 84 4.17 -17.11 7.09
N LEU A 85 5.24 -17.73 7.58
CA LEU A 85 5.18 -18.97 8.35
C LEU A 85 4.35 -18.81 9.63
N ILE A 86 4.63 -17.78 10.44
CA ILE A 86 3.92 -17.54 11.71
C ILE A 86 2.43 -17.26 11.48
N CYS A 87 2.09 -16.60 10.37
CA CYS A 87 0.70 -16.34 9.99
C CYS A 87 -0.01 -17.55 9.35
N SER A 88 0.73 -18.62 9.03
CA SER A 88 0.14 -19.82 8.44
C SER A 88 -0.68 -20.60 9.46
N LYS A 89 -1.86 -21.05 9.03
CA LYS A 89 -2.76 -21.86 9.86
C LYS A 89 -2.08 -23.15 10.33
N GLU A 90 -1.28 -23.77 9.46
CA GLU A 90 -0.58 -25.03 9.75
C GLU A 90 0.42 -24.86 10.89
N TRP A 91 1.27 -23.83 10.82
CA TRP A 91 2.26 -23.55 11.86
C TRP A 91 1.61 -23.18 13.20
N LEU A 92 0.54 -22.37 13.16
CA LEU A 92 -0.20 -22.02 14.38
C LEU A 92 -0.84 -23.25 15.03
N ILE A 93 -1.48 -24.13 14.24
CA ILE A 93 -2.08 -25.36 14.76
C ILE A 93 -1.01 -26.28 15.36
N SER A 94 0.09 -26.53 14.64
CA SER A 94 1.14 -27.44 15.13
C SER A 94 1.78 -26.90 16.40
N THR A 95 2.15 -25.61 16.39
CA THR A 95 2.81 -24.97 17.53
C THR A 95 1.91 -24.93 18.76
N PHE A 96 0.61 -24.62 18.61
CA PHE A 96 -0.33 -24.64 19.73
C PHE A 96 -0.54 -26.05 20.27
N LYS A 97 -0.64 -27.05 19.39
CA LYS A 97 -0.75 -28.45 19.81
C LYS A 97 0.50 -28.92 20.55
N ASP A 98 1.69 -28.60 20.06
CA ASP A 98 2.95 -29.01 20.69
C ASP A 98 3.12 -28.34 22.06
N CYS A 99 2.82 -27.04 22.16
CA CYS A 99 2.81 -26.32 23.44
C CYS A 99 1.84 -26.95 24.44
N LEU A 100 0.61 -27.26 24.01
CA LEU A 100 -0.41 -27.83 24.90
C LEU A 100 -0.12 -29.28 25.27
N ASN A 101 0.37 -30.09 24.34
CA ASN A 101 0.77 -31.47 24.59
C ASN A 101 1.92 -31.53 25.61
N GLY A 102 2.92 -30.66 25.50
CA GLY A 102 4.01 -30.55 26.47
C GLY A 102 3.57 -30.12 27.87
N LEU A 103 2.46 -29.38 28.00
CA LEU A 103 1.94 -28.90 29.28
C LEU A 103 0.89 -29.84 29.90
N LEU A 104 0.09 -30.53 29.08
CA LEU A 104 -1.04 -31.34 29.53
C LEU A 104 -0.76 -32.85 29.57
N GLY A 105 0.23 -33.35 28.83
CA GLY A 105 0.57 -34.78 28.80
C GLY A 105 -0.63 -35.68 28.47
N GLU A 106 -0.94 -36.63 29.35
CA GLU A 106 -2.06 -37.58 29.17
C GLU A 106 -3.45 -36.93 29.14
N ASN A 107 -3.60 -35.72 29.70
CA ASN A 107 -4.85 -34.97 29.59
C ASN A 107 -5.09 -34.47 28.15
N PHE A 108 -4.02 -34.24 27.38
CA PHE A 108 -4.13 -33.86 25.97
C PHE A 108 -4.67 -35.01 25.12
N THR A 109 -4.25 -36.25 25.37
CA THR A 109 -4.75 -37.42 24.62
C THR A 109 -6.19 -37.73 24.98
N THR A 110 -6.57 -37.58 26.26
CA THR A 110 -7.92 -37.82 26.76
C THR A 110 -8.95 -36.83 26.19
N TYR A 111 -8.62 -35.54 26.13
CA TYR A 111 -9.51 -34.48 25.67
C TYR A 111 -9.17 -33.92 24.27
N GLY A 112 -8.37 -34.67 23.49
CA GLY A 112 -7.69 -34.14 22.30
C GLY A 112 -8.60 -33.56 21.22
N GLN A 113 -9.82 -34.09 21.04
CA GLN A 113 -10.79 -33.56 20.09
C GLN A 113 -11.34 -32.20 20.52
N GLN A 114 -11.66 -32.04 21.80
CA GLN A 114 -12.19 -30.79 22.36
C GLN A 114 -11.10 -29.71 22.37
N ILE A 115 -9.89 -30.06 22.80
CA ILE A 115 -8.73 -29.17 22.77
C ILE A 115 -8.42 -28.71 21.34
N SER A 116 -8.46 -29.62 20.36
CA SER A 116 -8.28 -29.26 18.95
C SER A 116 -9.37 -28.30 18.43
N GLY A 117 -10.59 -28.42 18.95
CA GLY A 117 -11.69 -27.48 18.69
C GLY A 117 -11.38 -26.08 19.22
N PHE A 118 -10.94 -25.97 20.48
CA PHE A 118 -10.58 -24.70 21.11
C PHE A 118 -9.38 -24.03 20.41
N ILE A 119 -8.36 -24.79 20.03
CA ILE A 119 -7.23 -24.29 19.23
C ILE A 119 -7.75 -23.72 17.90
N SER A 120 -8.64 -24.44 17.22
CA SER A 120 -9.18 -24.01 15.93
C SER A 120 -9.98 -22.71 16.06
N HIS A 121 -10.76 -22.57 17.13
CA HIS A 121 -11.50 -21.34 17.41
C HIS A 121 -10.57 -20.16 17.71
N CYS A 122 -9.55 -20.37 18.55
CA CYS A 122 -8.52 -19.36 18.83
C CYS A 122 -7.81 -18.89 17.55
N ILE A 123 -7.52 -19.81 16.62
CA ILE A 123 -6.87 -19.44 15.35
C ILE A 123 -7.83 -18.68 14.42
N GLN A 124 -9.13 -19.01 14.42
CA GLN A 124 -10.12 -18.21 13.69
C GLN A 124 -10.21 -16.77 14.20
N ASP A 125 -10.12 -16.58 15.52
CA ASP A 125 -10.06 -15.25 16.11
C ASP A 125 -8.78 -14.51 15.68
N PHE A 126 -7.63 -15.20 15.66
CA PHE A 126 -6.37 -14.63 15.18
C PHE A 126 -6.50 -14.11 13.74
N HIS A 127 -7.12 -14.90 12.85
CA HIS A 127 -7.39 -14.46 11.49
C HIS A 127 -8.32 -13.24 11.46
N SER A 128 -9.36 -13.22 12.29
CA SER A 128 -10.31 -12.09 12.37
C SER A 128 -9.61 -10.80 12.82
N PHE A 129 -8.76 -10.87 13.85
CA PHE A 129 -7.95 -9.73 14.30
C PHE A 129 -6.90 -9.30 13.28
N PHE A 130 -6.32 -10.26 12.55
CA PHE A 130 -5.40 -9.96 11.44
C PHE A 130 -6.11 -9.20 10.31
N ILE A 131 -7.35 -9.57 9.96
CA ILE A 131 -8.15 -8.82 8.98
C ILE A 131 -8.37 -7.37 9.45
N VAL A 132 -8.71 -7.17 10.73
CA VAL A 132 -8.86 -5.82 11.30
C VAL A 132 -7.55 -5.01 11.19
N PHE A 133 -6.41 -5.65 11.46
CA PHE A 133 -5.09 -5.04 11.29
C PHE A 133 -4.84 -4.57 9.84
N ILE A 134 -5.13 -5.43 8.85
CA ILE A 134 -5.00 -5.07 7.43
C ILE A 134 -5.94 -3.92 7.05
N ILE A 135 -7.18 -3.92 7.55
CA ILE A 135 -8.14 -2.83 7.32
C ILE A 135 -7.58 -1.50 7.84
N CYS A 136 -6.99 -1.48 9.04
CA CYS A 136 -6.35 -0.28 9.60
C CYS A 136 -5.21 0.25 8.72
N ILE A 137 -4.37 -0.64 8.17
CA ILE A 137 -3.31 -0.27 7.22
C ILE A 137 -3.89 0.32 5.93
N LEU A 138 -4.92 -0.30 5.36
CA LEU A 138 -5.54 0.19 4.13
C LEU A 138 -6.16 1.57 4.33
N PHE A 139 -6.89 1.79 5.42
CA PHE A 139 -7.42 3.11 5.77
C PHE A 139 -6.32 4.15 5.94
N SER A 140 -5.19 3.77 6.54
CA SER A 140 -4.10 4.71 6.78
C SER A 140 -3.33 5.06 5.51
N LEU A 141 -3.18 4.14 4.57
CA LEU A 141 -2.65 4.41 3.23
C LEU A 141 -3.58 5.35 2.45
N ILE A 142 -4.89 5.13 2.49
CA ILE A 142 -5.87 6.02 1.84
C ILE A 142 -5.81 7.42 2.46
N ALA A 143 -5.81 7.51 3.78
CA ALA A 143 -5.70 8.80 4.49
C ALA A 143 -4.37 9.50 4.20
N GLY A 144 -3.26 8.74 4.17
CA GLY A 144 -1.94 9.19 3.77
C GLY A 144 -1.95 9.80 2.37
N PHE A 145 -2.41 9.04 1.38
CA PHE A 145 -2.54 9.50 0.01
C PHE A 145 -3.34 10.81 -0.11
N LEU A 146 -4.50 10.88 0.54
CA LEU A 146 -5.34 12.08 0.51
C LEU A 146 -4.66 13.29 1.16
N LEU A 147 -4.00 13.10 2.31
CA LEU A 147 -3.27 14.13 3.02
C LEU A 147 -2.06 14.61 2.23
N THR A 148 -1.23 13.70 1.73
CA THR A 148 -0.08 14.00 0.87
C THR A 148 -0.54 14.72 -0.40
N LYS A 149 -1.61 14.26 -1.06
CA LYS A 149 -2.20 14.91 -2.23
C LYS A 149 -2.61 16.35 -1.93
N PHE A 150 -3.23 16.59 -0.79
CA PHE A 150 -3.62 17.93 -0.35
C PHE A 150 -2.40 18.85 -0.15
N LEU A 151 -1.34 18.36 0.50
CA LEU A 151 -0.12 19.11 0.77
C LEU A 151 0.72 19.40 -0.50
N VAL A 152 0.91 18.39 -1.35
CA VAL A 152 1.62 18.50 -2.62
C VAL A 152 0.90 19.48 -3.55
N ARG A 153 -0.43 19.38 -3.65
CA ARG A 153 -1.22 20.30 -4.48
C ARG A 153 -1.11 21.76 -4.03
N ARG A 154 -1.06 22.01 -2.71
CA ARG A 154 -0.79 23.36 -2.17
C ARG A 154 0.58 23.90 -2.57
N THR A 155 1.56 23.02 -2.83
CA THR A 155 2.93 23.38 -3.19
C THR A 155 3.13 23.55 -4.70
N ILE A 156 2.38 22.82 -5.54
CA ILE A 156 2.51 22.82 -7.00
C ILE A 156 1.47 23.72 -7.68
N ALA A 157 0.17 23.43 -7.52
CA ALA A 157 -0.91 24.04 -8.29
C ALA A 157 -2.19 24.19 -7.45
N LYS A 158 -2.40 25.37 -6.87
CA LYS A 158 -3.63 25.69 -6.13
C LYS A 158 -4.82 25.76 -7.10
N ARG A 159 -5.90 25.05 -6.79
CA ARG A 159 -7.16 25.09 -7.54
C ARG A 159 -8.29 25.62 -6.67
N SER A 160 -9.21 26.35 -7.30
CA SER A 160 -10.54 26.62 -6.73
C SER A 160 -11.41 25.36 -6.87
N TRP A 161 -12.45 25.26 -6.02
CA TRP A 161 -13.36 24.12 -6.01
C TRP A 161 -14.06 23.88 -7.37
N TRP A 162 -14.37 24.94 -8.11
CA TRP A 162 -14.89 24.84 -9.48
C TRP A 162 -13.93 24.18 -10.48
N LYS A 163 -12.63 24.46 -10.37
CA LYS A 163 -11.62 23.81 -11.20
C LYS A 163 -11.43 22.34 -10.84
N PHE A 164 -11.85 21.92 -9.65
CA PHE A 164 -11.86 20.51 -9.27
C PHE A 164 -12.97 19.75 -10.01
N ILE A 165 -14.19 20.29 -10.03
CA ILE A 165 -15.33 19.70 -10.76
C ILE A 165 -15.03 19.62 -12.27
N LEU A 166 -14.50 20.71 -12.84
CA LEU A 166 -14.16 20.78 -14.26
C LEU A 166 -13.09 19.75 -14.64
N HIS A 167 -12.08 19.56 -13.79
CA HIS A 167 -11.08 18.51 -14.01
C HIS A 167 -11.68 17.11 -13.99
N TRP A 168 -12.53 16.82 -13.01
CA TRP A 168 -13.14 15.49 -12.88
C TRP A 168 -13.99 15.15 -14.10
N LEU A 169 -14.71 16.13 -14.63
CA LEU A 169 -15.53 15.97 -15.83
C LEU A 169 -14.69 15.78 -17.10
N ILE A 170 -13.64 16.60 -17.30
CA ILE A 170 -12.77 16.46 -18.48
C ILE A 170 -11.98 15.14 -18.43
N ASP A 171 -11.41 14.80 -17.27
CA ASP A 171 -10.67 13.55 -17.06
C ASP A 171 -11.56 12.34 -17.32
N ALA A 172 -12.79 12.30 -16.77
CA ALA A 172 -13.74 11.22 -17.02
C ALA A 172 -14.07 11.07 -18.51
N ILE A 173 -14.33 12.18 -19.22
CA ILE A 173 -14.66 12.13 -20.66
C ILE A 173 -13.45 11.64 -21.46
N LEU A 174 -12.27 12.22 -21.25
CA LEU A 174 -11.08 11.90 -22.05
C LEU A 174 -10.57 10.49 -21.76
N SER A 175 -10.51 10.08 -20.50
CA SER A 175 -10.09 8.73 -20.10
C SER A 175 -11.07 7.66 -20.60
N THR A 176 -12.38 7.86 -20.45
CA THR A 176 -13.40 6.91 -20.93
C THR A 176 -13.35 6.78 -22.45
N THR A 177 -13.20 7.90 -23.17
CA THR A 177 -13.08 7.89 -24.63
C THR A 177 -11.83 7.13 -25.07
N LEU A 178 -10.71 7.32 -24.37
CA LEU A 178 -9.46 6.61 -24.66
C LEU A 178 -9.60 5.11 -24.39
N VAL A 179 -10.16 4.71 -23.24
CA VAL A 179 -10.36 3.29 -22.90
C VAL A 179 -11.28 2.62 -23.92
N PHE A 180 -12.37 3.29 -24.31
CA PHE A 180 -13.28 2.81 -25.33
C PHE A 180 -12.58 2.64 -26.68
N LEU A 181 -11.81 3.64 -27.13
CA LEU A 181 -11.04 3.55 -28.37
C LEU A 181 -9.99 2.45 -28.32
N SER A 182 -9.25 2.31 -27.21
CA SER A 182 -8.25 1.24 -27.06
C SER A 182 -8.88 -0.15 -27.04
N GLY A 183 -10.04 -0.30 -26.39
CA GLY A 183 -10.79 -1.56 -26.38
C GLY A 183 -11.33 -1.89 -27.77
N TRP A 184 -11.84 -0.89 -28.48
CA TRP A 184 -12.32 -1.03 -29.86
C TRP A 184 -11.19 -1.48 -30.81
N PHE A 185 -10.01 -0.86 -30.71
CA PHE A 185 -8.84 -1.27 -31.50
C PHE A 185 -8.38 -2.69 -31.18
N PHE A 186 -8.40 -3.09 -29.91
CA PHE A 186 -8.04 -4.44 -29.49
C PHE A 186 -9.01 -5.51 -30.05
N ILE A 187 -10.31 -5.22 -30.10
CA ILE A 187 -11.31 -6.10 -30.70
C ILE A 187 -11.08 -6.28 -32.20
N LEU A 188 -10.68 -5.21 -32.91
CA LEU A 188 -10.43 -5.26 -34.35
C LEU A 188 -9.12 -6.00 -34.71
N TRP A 189 -8.12 -6.03 -33.81
CA TRP A 189 -6.83 -6.67 -34.10
C TRP A 189 -6.11 -7.19 -32.84
N GLN A 190 -6.33 -8.45 -32.45
CA GLN A 190 -5.74 -9.03 -31.21
C GLN A 190 -4.20 -8.93 -31.06
N PRO A 191 -3.37 -9.09 -32.11
CA PRO A 191 -1.92 -8.86 -32.03
C PRO A 191 -1.51 -7.40 -31.75
N SER A 192 -2.47 -6.46 -31.83
CA SER A 192 -2.21 -5.04 -31.59
C SER A 192 -2.00 -4.70 -30.12
N GLY A 193 -2.08 -5.65 -29.18
CA GLY A 193 -1.97 -5.37 -27.73
C GLY A 193 -0.77 -4.46 -27.39
N TRP A 194 0.41 -4.79 -27.90
CA TRP A 194 1.63 -3.98 -27.71
C TRP A 194 1.55 -2.62 -28.38
N LEU A 195 1.01 -2.55 -29.59
CA LEU A 195 0.84 -1.29 -30.33
C LEU A 195 -0.18 -0.38 -29.63
N SER A 196 -1.30 -0.93 -29.17
CA SER A 196 -2.35 -0.24 -28.42
C SER A 196 -1.86 0.24 -27.07
N MET A 197 -0.95 -0.49 -26.42
CA MET A 197 -0.31 -0.06 -25.17
C MET A 197 0.68 1.09 -25.41
N ALA A 198 1.50 1.04 -26.46
CA ALA A 198 2.38 2.14 -26.82
C ALA A 198 1.58 3.40 -27.22
N LEU A 199 0.51 3.22 -28.00
CA LEU A 199 -0.38 4.32 -28.39
C LEU A 199 -1.12 4.90 -27.19
N SER A 200 -1.62 4.07 -26.27
CA SER A 200 -2.35 4.54 -25.09
C SER A 200 -1.46 5.40 -24.20
N LEU A 201 -0.19 5.04 -24.01
CA LEU A 201 0.78 5.86 -23.26
C LEU A 201 0.97 7.25 -23.88
N ILE A 202 1.12 7.33 -25.20
CA ILE A 202 1.25 8.61 -25.91
C ILE A 202 -0.03 9.43 -25.79
N LEU A 203 -1.19 8.79 -25.96
CA LEU A 203 -2.48 9.43 -25.85
C LEU A 203 -2.79 9.91 -24.43
N PHE A 204 -2.42 9.16 -23.39
CA PHE A 204 -2.51 9.60 -21.99
C PHE A 204 -1.66 10.84 -21.73
N GLY A 205 -0.43 10.89 -22.27
CA GLY A 205 0.42 12.07 -22.18
C GLY A 205 -0.19 13.30 -22.87
N ALA A 206 -0.82 13.10 -24.03
CA ALA A 206 -1.51 14.16 -24.76
C ALA A 206 -2.76 14.66 -23.99
N ILE A 207 -3.58 13.73 -23.47
CA ILE A 207 -4.78 14.02 -22.68
C ILE A 207 -4.44 14.83 -21.44
N SER A 208 -3.40 14.41 -20.69
CA SER A 208 -2.97 15.13 -19.48
C SER A 208 -2.58 16.59 -19.78
N LEU A 209 -1.90 16.84 -20.91
CA LEU A 209 -1.58 18.20 -21.35
C LEU A 209 -2.80 18.99 -21.83
N ILE A 210 -3.76 18.35 -22.49
CA ILE A 210 -5.02 18.96 -22.92
C ILE A 210 -5.87 19.36 -21.70
N GLU A 211 -5.99 18.49 -20.71
CA GLU A 211 -6.66 18.77 -19.44
C GLU A 211 -6.02 19.97 -18.74
N ALA A 212 -4.69 19.93 -18.59
CA ALA A 212 -3.94 21.01 -17.99
C ALA A 212 -4.17 22.34 -18.74
N TYR A 213 -4.22 22.31 -20.07
CA TYR A 213 -4.54 23.46 -20.90
C TYR A 213 -5.92 24.03 -20.57
N PHE A 214 -6.97 23.22 -20.56
CA PHE A 214 -8.33 23.72 -20.29
C PHE A 214 -8.47 24.28 -18.87
N ILE A 215 -7.75 23.73 -17.89
CA ILE A 215 -7.91 24.11 -16.48
C ILE A 215 -7.09 25.37 -16.12
N GLN A 216 -5.91 25.53 -16.70
CA GLN A 216 -4.95 26.59 -16.35
C GLN A 216 -4.65 27.55 -17.50
N GLY A 217 -4.53 27.03 -18.73
CA GLY A 217 -4.03 27.74 -19.91
C GLY A 217 -5.07 28.36 -20.83
N PHE A 218 -6.35 28.04 -20.65
CA PHE A 218 -7.42 28.50 -21.52
C PHE A 218 -7.43 30.03 -21.62
N LYS A 219 -7.38 30.54 -22.86
CA LYS A 219 -7.27 31.97 -23.23
C LYS A 219 -5.97 32.69 -22.81
N LYS A 220 -5.07 32.05 -22.06
CA LYS A 220 -3.80 32.67 -21.62
C LYS A 220 -2.62 32.31 -22.51
N VAL A 221 -2.61 31.08 -23.03
CA VAL A 221 -1.52 30.56 -23.88
C VAL A 221 -2.15 29.91 -25.11
N SER A 222 -1.40 29.87 -26.22
CA SER A 222 -1.88 29.19 -27.43
C SER A 222 -1.83 27.66 -27.27
N PHE A 223 -2.85 26.96 -27.76
CA PHE A 223 -2.96 25.51 -27.66
C PHE A 223 -1.75 24.77 -28.25
N LYS A 224 -1.27 25.20 -29.42
CA LYS A 224 -0.12 24.59 -30.13
C LYS A 224 1.21 24.72 -29.36
N GLN A 225 1.34 25.72 -28.49
CA GLN A 225 2.53 25.87 -27.65
C GLN A 225 2.55 24.87 -26.49
N ILE A 226 1.37 24.43 -26.02
CA ILE A 226 1.24 23.48 -24.92
C ILE A 226 1.17 22.04 -25.42
N VAL A 227 0.30 21.75 -26.39
CA VAL A 227 0.08 20.40 -26.91
C VAL A 227 0.84 20.23 -28.23
N ASN A 228 2.05 19.67 -28.14
CA ASN A 228 2.86 19.28 -29.29
C ASN A 228 3.67 18.02 -28.95
N PHE A 229 4.13 17.29 -29.98
CA PHE A 229 4.88 16.03 -29.80
C PHE A 229 6.12 16.18 -28.91
N LYS A 230 6.81 17.32 -28.99
CA LYS A 230 7.99 17.60 -28.16
C LYS A 230 7.62 17.68 -26.67
N ASN A 231 6.53 18.36 -26.33
CA ASN A 231 6.06 18.49 -24.96
C ASN A 231 5.46 17.18 -24.44
N ILE A 232 4.73 16.43 -25.27
CA ILE A 232 4.21 15.09 -24.90
C ILE A 232 5.37 14.14 -24.60
N GLY A 233 6.37 14.07 -25.49
CA GLY A 233 7.57 13.25 -25.27
C GLY A 233 8.35 13.70 -24.03
N ALA A 234 8.52 15.01 -23.83
CA ALA A 234 9.17 15.54 -22.64
C ALA A 234 8.39 15.21 -21.35
N PHE A 235 7.05 15.23 -21.37
CA PHE A 235 6.21 14.84 -20.23
C PHE A 235 6.42 13.37 -19.87
N LEU A 236 6.29 12.47 -20.85
CA LEU A 236 6.47 11.03 -20.65
C LEU A 236 7.87 10.72 -20.14
N LEU A 237 8.90 11.34 -20.73
CA LEU A 237 10.29 11.18 -20.28
C LEU A 237 10.47 11.68 -18.84
N THR A 238 9.85 12.80 -18.48
CA THR A 238 9.91 13.35 -17.11
C THR A 238 9.30 12.38 -16.11
N ASN A 239 8.11 11.84 -16.42
CA ASN A 239 7.43 10.88 -15.56
C ASN A 239 8.26 9.60 -15.39
N PHE A 240 8.82 9.09 -16.49
CA PHE A 240 9.71 7.93 -16.47
C PHE A 240 10.95 8.18 -15.61
N LEU A 241 11.58 9.34 -15.73
CA LEU A 241 12.74 9.71 -14.91
C LEU A 241 12.38 9.82 -13.42
N ILE A 242 11.22 10.37 -13.07
CA ILE A 242 10.76 10.45 -11.67
C ILE A 242 10.61 9.03 -11.10
N PHE A 243 9.99 8.10 -11.82
CA PHE A 243 9.88 6.70 -11.40
C PHE A 243 11.24 6.01 -11.29
N LEU A 244 12.15 6.22 -12.24
CA LEU A 244 13.52 5.69 -12.16
C LEU A 244 14.26 6.18 -10.92
N ILE A 245 14.12 7.47 -10.58
CA ILE A 245 14.74 8.04 -9.37
C ILE A 245 14.11 7.40 -8.12
N ALA A 246 12.79 7.26 -8.05
CA ALA A 246 12.12 6.60 -6.94
C ALA A 246 12.57 5.13 -6.78
N MET A 247 12.67 4.38 -7.88
CA MET A 247 13.21 3.02 -7.89
C MET A 247 14.66 2.96 -7.41
N ALA A 248 15.53 3.84 -7.93
CA ALA A 248 16.94 3.87 -7.55
C ALA A 248 17.10 4.17 -6.05
N LEU A 249 16.35 5.12 -5.49
CA LEU A 249 16.37 5.42 -4.06
C LEU A 249 15.88 4.24 -3.21
N THR A 250 14.79 3.58 -3.63
CA THR A 250 14.24 2.40 -2.95
C THR A 250 15.25 1.25 -2.96
N TRP A 251 15.89 1.01 -4.10
CA TRP A 251 16.94 0.00 -4.26
C TRP A 251 18.14 0.31 -3.36
N CYS A 252 18.63 1.55 -3.33
CA CYS A 252 19.73 1.94 -2.45
C CYS A 252 19.40 1.64 -0.97
N ILE A 253 18.16 1.90 -0.53
CA ILE A 253 17.74 1.64 0.85
C ILE A 253 17.71 0.14 1.17
N GLN A 254 17.28 -0.69 0.22
CA GLN A 254 17.33 -2.14 0.38
C GLN A 254 18.75 -2.64 0.64
N TRP A 255 19.74 -2.09 -0.07
CA TRP A 255 21.15 -2.45 0.10
C TRP A 255 21.76 -1.92 1.40
N ILE A 256 21.35 -0.75 1.86
CA ILE A 256 21.90 -0.14 3.08
C ILE A 256 21.27 -0.72 4.35
N LEU A 257 19.97 -1.02 4.32
CA LEU A 257 19.19 -1.41 5.49
C LEU A 257 18.69 -2.85 5.35
N ASN A 258 17.46 -3.03 4.85
CA ASN A 258 16.85 -4.33 4.60
C ASN A 258 15.63 -4.17 3.67
N PRO A 259 15.08 -5.28 3.12
CA PRO A 259 13.94 -5.24 2.22
C PRO A 259 12.66 -4.64 2.84
N ILE A 260 12.42 -4.86 4.14
CA ILE A 260 11.22 -4.34 4.83
C ILE A 260 11.26 -2.81 4.88
N MET A 261 12.40 -2.24 5.26
CA MET A 261 12.57 -0.79 5.30
C MET A 261 12.49 -0.19 3.88
N ALA A 262 13.06 -0.87 2.89
CA ALA A 262 12.93 -0.47 1.50
C ALA A 262 11.48 -0.43 1.03
N LEU A 263 10.65 -1.41 1.43
CA LEU A 263 9.22 -1.41 1.14
C LEU A 263 8.52 -0.17 1.73
N PHE A 264 8.74 0.13 3.02
CA PHE A 264 8.13 1.28 3.68
C PHE A 264 8.53 2.62 3.07
N VAL A 265 9.82 2.81 2.82
CA VAL A 265 10.33 4.03 2.18
C VAL A 265 9.87 4.11 0.72
N GLY A 266 9.90 3.00 0.00
CA GLY A 266 9.46 2.88 -1.38
C GLY A 266 8.02 3.34 -1.53
N ILE A 267 7.10 2.84 -0.70
CA ILE A 267 5.68 3.26 -0.72
C ILE A 267 5.56 4.79 -0.68
N SER A 268 6.28 5.44 0.24
CA SER A 268 6.27 6.92 0.37
C SER A 268 6.85 7.62 -0.87
N LEU A 269 7.99 7.16 -1.38
CA LEU A 269 8.63 7.74 -2.58
C LEU A 269 7.75 7.61 -3.81
N PHE A 270 7.16 6.42 -4.02
CA PHE A 270 6.27 6.17 -5.15
C PHE A 270 4.96 6.95 -5.01
N GLU A 271 4.39 7.07 -3.81
CA GLU A 271 3.20 7.89 -3.58
C GLU A 271 3.44 9.34 -4.01
N ILE A 272 4.57 9.94 -3.59
CA ILE A 272 4.94 11.29 -4.00
C ILE A 272 5.21 11.36 -5.50
N ALA A 273 5.87 10.36 -6.09
CA ALA A 273 6.10 10.28 -7.53
C ALA A 273 4.78 10.28 -8.31
N PHE A 274 3.82 9.42 -7.94
CA PHE A 274 2.49 9.37 -8.55
C PHE A 274 1.76 10.71 -8.45
N LEU A 275 1.79 11.34 -7.27
CA LEU A 275 1.16 12.63 -7.06
C LEU A 275 1.79 13.75 -7.90
N VAL A 276 3.12 13.79 -7.96
CA VAL A 276 3.84 14.80 -8.75
C VAL A 276 3.57 14.60 -10.24
N VAL A 277 3.67 13.37 -10.75
CA VAL A 277 3.38 13.03 -12.15
C VAL A 277 1.96 13.46 -12.54
N SER A 278 0.98 13.20 -11.68
CA SER A 278 -0.42 13.60 -11.94
C SER A 278 -0.63 15.11 -12.04
N MET A 279 0.25 15.91 -11.45
CA MET A 279 0.14 17.38 -11.39
C MET A 279 1.16 18.10 -12.27
N ASP A 280 2.08 17.37 -12.91
CA ASP A 280 3.21 18.00 -13.59
C ASP A 280 2.80 18.70 -14.90
N ALA A 281 1.85 18.12 -15.63
CA ALA A 281 1.23 18.77 -16.78
C ALA A 281 0.58 20.11 -16.39
N GLU A 282 -0.16 20.14 -15.27
CA GLU A 282 -0.77 21.37 -14.76
C GLU A 282 0.26 22.41 -14.35
N SER A 283 1.30 21.99 -13.63
CA SER A 283 2.39 22.86 -13.20
C SER A 283 3.10 23.49 -14.39
N TYR A 284 3.32 22.72 -15.46
CA TYR A 284 3.96 23.20 -16.67
C TYR A 284 3.09 24.21 -17.42
N VAL A 285 1.79 23.97 -17.54
CA VAL A 285 0.88 24.95 -18.16
C VAL A 285 0.80 26.22 -17.32
N GLN A 286 0.72 26.09 -15.99
CA GLN A 286 0.65 27.23 -15.09
C GLN A 286 1.87 28.15 -15.20
N SER A 287 3.09 27.59 -15.27
CA SER A 287 4.33 28.38 -15.40
C SER A 287 4.47 29.09 -16.75
N ARG A 288 3.70 28.69 -17.77
CA ARG A 288 3.62 29.37 -19.06
C ARG A 288 2.55 30.46 -19.12
N CYS A 289 1.64 30.48 -18.15
CA CYS A 289 0.55 31.46 -18.04
C CYS A 289 0.90 32.67 -17.19
N THR A 290 1.93 32.55 -16.35
CA THR A 290 2.55 33.62 -15.56
C THR A 290 3.72 34.21 -16.31
#